data_AF-A0A285YW38-F1
#
_entry.id   AF-A0A285YW38-F1
#
_cell.length_a   1.000
_cell.length_b   1.000
_cell.length_c   1.000
_cell.angle_alpha   90.00
_cell.angle_beta   90.00
_cell.angle_gamma   90.00
#
_symmetry.space_group_name_H-M   'P 1'
#
loop_
_entity.id
_entity.type
_entity.pdbx_description
1 polymer ?
#
loop_
_entity_poly.entity_id
_entity_poly.type
_entity_poly.pdbx_seq_one_letter_code
_entity_poly.pdbx_strand_id
1 'polypeptide(L)' 'MDITRHVIDCFQNAGVVDPDKGTRLAHLDKDKCEFALMWLEICHGIPLDRDYRTLGELAEALDEAIRFR' A
#
# COMPACT_ATOMS: atom_id res chain seq x y z
N MET A 1 13.15 -7.86 -3.25
CA MET A 1 11.67 -7.99 -3.22
C MET A 1 11.12 -6.74 -3.90
N ASP A 2 10.22 -6.87 -4.87
CA ASP A 2 9.61 -5.70 -5.53
C ASP A 2 8.54 -5.12 -4.59
N ILE A 3 8.78 -3.89 -4.11
CA ILE A 3 7.89 -3.22 -3.14
C ILE A 3 6.52 -2.98 -3.73
N THR A 4 6.43 -2.73 -5.04
CA THR A 4 5.12 -2.57 -5.68
C THR A 4 4.32 -3.86 -5.60
N ARG A 5 4.97 -5.01 -5.82
CA ARG A 5 4.32 -6.30 -5.71
C ARG A 5 3.90 -6.61 -4.28
N HIS A 6 4.73 -6.26 -3.31
CA HIS A 6 4.39 -6.42 -1.90
C HIS A 6 3.17 -5.60 -1.46
N VAL A 7 3.06 -4.35 -1.91
CA VAL A 7 1.90 -3.49 -1.67
C VAL A 7 0.66 -4.09 -2.33
N ILE A 8 0.75 -4.53 -3.59
CA ILE A 8 -0.36 -5.18 -4.31
C ILE A 8 -0.83 -6.43 -3.56
N ASP A 9 0.09 -7.31 -3.16
CA ASP A 9 -0.22 -8.54 -2.44
C ASP A 9 -0.94 -8.24 -1.10
N CYS A 10 -0.53 -7.19 -0.36
CA CYS A 10 -1.22 -6.78 0.87
C CYS A 10 -2.66 -6.34 0.61
N PHE A 11 -2.88 -5.53 -0.43
CA PHE A 11 -4.21 -5.04 -0.79
C PHE A 11 -5.10 -6.15 -1.36
N GLN A 12 -4.54 -7.11 -2.08
CA GLN A 12 -5.26 -8.31 -2.53
C GLN A 12 -5.66 -9.21 -1.36
N ASN A 13 -4.75 -9.43 -0.39
CA ASN A 13 -5.04 -10.22 0.81
C ASN A 13 -6.13 -9.59 1.68
N ALA A 14 -6.21 -8.26 1.72
CA ALA A 14 -7.30 -7.54 2.36
C ALA A 14 -8.62 -7.56 1.55
N GLY A 15 -8.62 -8.16 0.35
CA GLY A 15 -9.79 -8.24 -0.53
C GLY A 15 -10.21 -6.90 -1.12
N VAL A 16 -9.23 -6.03 -1.37
CA VAL A 16 -9.40 -4.62 -1.77
C VAL A 16 -9.29 -4.44 -3.29
N VAL A 17 -8.33 -5.10 -3.95
CA VAL A 17 -7.85 -4.75 -5.30
C VAL A 17 -7.88 -5.94 -6.27
N ASP A 18 -8.25 -5.67 -7.53
CA ASP A 18 -7.94 -6.49 -8.72
C ASP A 18 -6.56 -6.05 -9.27
N PRO A 19 -5.62 -6.95 -9.63
CA PRO A 19 -4.14 -6.79 -9.61
C PRO A 19 -3.47 -5.63 -10.39
N ASP A 20 -4.21 -4.70 -10.99
CA ASP A 20 -3.64 -3.75 -11.95
C ASP A 20 -2.98 -2.51 -11.31
N LYS A 21 -1.74 -2.23 -11.76
CA LYS A 21 -1.02 -0.98 -11.49
C LYS A 21 -1.76 0.18 -12.16
N GLY A 22 -2.37 1.05 -11.36
CA GLY A 22 -3.10 2.23 -11.84
C GLY A 22 -4.45 2.45 -11.17
N THR A 23 -4.91 1.47 -10.38
CA THR A 23 -6.13 1.62 -9.58
C THR A 23 -5.94 2.71 -8.54
N ARG A 24 -6.86 3.71 -8.55
CA ARG A 24 -6.90 4.78 -7.56
C ARG A 24 -7.32 4.21 -6.21
N LEU A 25 -6.61 4.60 -5.14
CA LEU A 25 -6.94 4.20 -3.76
C LEU A 25 -8.35 4.62 -3.36
N ALA A 26 -8.84 5.76 -3.86
CA ALA A 26 -10.20 6.25 -3.59
C ALA A 26 -11.32 5.38 -4.20
N HIS A 27 -11.02 4.48 -5.14
CA HIS A 27 -12.00 3.55 -5.71
C HIS A 27 -12.10 2.23 -4.93
N LEU A 28 -11.27 2.09 -3.91
CA LEU A 28 -11.17 0.91 -3.10
C LEU A 28 -12.02 1.04 -1.84
N ASP A 29 -12.44 -0.10 -1.31
CA ASP A 29 -13.14 -0.15 -0.02
C ASP A 29 -12.25 0.45 1.08
N LYS A 30 -12.76 1.51 1.72
CA LYS A 30 -11.99 2.33 2.66
C LYS A 30 -11.52 1.52 3.87
N ASP A 31 -12.38 0.69 4.44
CA ASP A 31 -12.05 -0.05 5.66
C ASP A 31 -10.97 -1.11 5.37
N LYS A 32 -11.08 -1.76 4.21
CA LYS A 32 -10.07 -2.73 3.78
C LYS A 32 -8.75 -2.06 3.38
N CYS A 33 -8.79 -0.86 2.79
CA CYS A 33 -7.60 -0.03 2.54
C CYS A 33 -6.87 0.33 3.83
N GLU A 34 -7.59 0.84 4.83
CA GLU A 34 -7.00 1.18 6.13
C GLU A 34 -6.36 -0.05 6.79
N PHE A 35 -7.03 -1.21 6.70
CA PHE A 35 -6.47 -2.47 7.20
C PHE A 35 -5.16 -2.84 6.47
N ALA A 36 -5.11 -2.72 5.14
CA ALA A 36 -3.91 -2.99 4.36
C ALA A 36 -2.77 -2.02 4.68
N LEU A 37 -3.08 -0.73 4.87
CA LEU A 37 -2.11 0.29 5.28
C LEU A 37 -1.55 -0.02 6.67
N MET A 38 -2.41 -0.28 7.66
CA MET A 38 -1.98 -0.68 9.00
C MET A 38 -1.06 -1.91 8.97
N TRP A 39 -1.38 -2.91 8.15
CA TRP A 39 -0.55 -4.10 8.01
C TRP A 39 0.85 -3.76 7.49
N LEU A 40 0.94 -2.91 6.45
CA LEU A 40 2.22 -2.44 5.91
C LEU A 40 3.03 -1.66 6.96
N GLU A 41 2.39 -0.81 7.76
CA GLU A 41 3.06 -0.08 8.84
C GLU A 41 3.62 -1.01 9.91
N ILE A 42 2.89 -2.06 10.28
CA ILE A 42 3.34 -3.05 11.27
C ILE A 42 4.51 -3.87 10.70
N CYS A 43 4.41 -4.34 9.45
CA CYS A 43 5.45 -5.13 8.81
C CYS A 43 6.77 -4.39 8.69
N HIS A 44 6.72 -3.09 8.37
CA HIS A 44 7.92 -2.29 8.15
C HIS A 44 8.27 -1.39 9.33
N GLY A 45 7.41 -1.25 10.32
CA GLY A 45 7.58 -0.35 11.48
C GLY A 45 7.74 1.12 11.09
N ILE A 46 7.02 1.55 10.05
CA ILE A 46 7.08 2.90 9.48
C ILE A 46 5.64 3.43 9.40
N PRO A 47 5.35 4.65 9.88
CA PRO A 47 4.06 5.28 9.65
C PRO A 47 3.92 5.73 8.19
N LEU A 48 2.79 5.41 7.56
CA LEU A 48 2.51 5.75 6.15
C LEU A 48 1.52 6.92 6.08
N ASP A 49 1.59 7.76 5.05
CA ASP A 49 0.52 8.74 4.81
C ASP A 49 -0.78 8.03 4.40
N ARG A 50 -1.94 8.66 4.61
CA ARG A 50 -3.24 8.21 4.13
C ARG A 50 -3.66 8.94 2.86
N ASP A 51 -2.97 10.01 2.49
CA ASP A 51 -3.31 10.87 1.35
C ASP A 51 -2.76 10.39 -0.01
N TYR A 52 -2.32 9.13 -0.12
CA TYR A 52 -1.88 8.55 -1.38
C TYR A 52 -3.04 8.38 -2.36
N ARG A 53 -2.82 8.70 -3.65
CA ARG A 53 -3.86 8.61 -4.68
C ARG A 53 -3.84 7.27 -5.42
N THR A 54 -2.68 6.64 -5.51
CA THR A 54 -2.51 5.36 -6.21
C THR A 54 -1.64 4.38 -5.41
N LEU A 55 -1.76 3.08 -5.73
CA LEU A 55 -0.86 2.06 -5.18
C LEU A 55 0.61 2.28 -5.59
N GLY A 56 0.85 2.94 -6.73
CA GLY A 56 2.20 3.28 -7.18
C GLY A 56 2.87 4.31 -6.28
N GLU A 57 2.18 5.42 -5.99
CA GLU A 57 2.66 6.46 -5.06
C GLU A 57 2.93 5.87 -3.66
N LEU A 58 2.02 5.02 -3.17
CA LEU A 58 2.21 4.32 -1.90
C LEU A 58 3.45 3.40 -1.92
N ALA A 59 3.66 2.66 -3.01
CA ALA A 59 4.81 1.77 -3.15
C ALA A 59 6.14 2.53 -3.23
N GLU A 60 6.17 3.66 -3.94
CA GLU A 60 7.34 4.53 -4.02
C GLU A 60 7.68 5.14 -2.65
N ALA A 61 6.68 5.67 -1.93
CA ALA A 61 6.88 6.23 -0.60
C ALA A 61 7.38 5.17 0.40
N LEU A 62 6.85 3.94 0.33
CA LEU A 62 7.31 2.83 1.16
C LEU A 62 8.75 2.40 0.80
N ASP A 63 9.13 2.37 -0.48
CA ASP A 63 10.51 2.10 -0.91
C ASP A 63 11.49 3.14 -0.40
N GLU A 64 11.14 4.42 -0.53
CA GLU A 64 11.95 5.51 0.00
C GLU A 64 12.12 5.38 1.51
N ALA A 65 11.02 5.19 2.25
CA ALA A 65 11.07 5.10 3.71
C ALA A 65 11.88 3.90 4.21
N ILE A 66 11.85 2.76 3.51
CA ILE A 66 12.66 1.58 3.86
C ILE A 66 14.15 1.84 3.57
N ARG A 67 14.50 2.50 2.46
CA ARG A 67 15.89 2.77 2.08
C ARG A 67 16.61 3.72 3.01
N PHE A 68 15.89 4.66 3.63
CA PHE A 68 16.45 5.68 4.51
C PHE A 68 16.25 5.39 6.00
N ARG A 69 15.95 4.13 6.35
CA ARG A 69 15.78 3.66 7.72
C ARG A 69 17.07 3.19 8.37
#